data_AF-A0A9E5Q9U2-F1
#
_entry.id   AF-A0A9E5Q9U2-F1
#
_cell.length_a   1.000
_cell.length_b   1.000
_cell.length_c   1.000
_cell.angle_alpha   90.00
_cell.angle_beta   90.00
_cell.angle_gamma   90.00
#
_symmetry.space_group_name_H-M   'P 1'
#
loop_
_entity.id
_entity.type
_entity.pdbx_description
1 polymer ?
#
loop_
_entity_poly.entity_id
_entity_poly.type
_entity_poly.pdbx_seq_one_letter_code
_entity_poly.pdbx_strand_id
1 'polypeptide(L)' 'HSDLLGKRVVGEINISCGKCRECKAQRKTHCLNRNVLGIHNFHGAFANRLILPLENLHIVPPSVSDR' A
#
# COMPACT_ATOMS: atom_id res chain seq x y z
N HIS A 1 -11.27 -3.20 11.55
CA HIS A 1 -10.45 -3.79 10.45
C HIS A 1 -10.66 -5.30 10.30
N SER A 2 -11.83 -5.84 10.67
CA SER A 2 -12.20 -7.26 10.48
C SER A 2 -12.35 -7.65 9.02
N ASP A 3 -12.76 -6.70 8.17
CA ASP A 3 -13.31 -7.00 6.84
C ASP A 3 -12.25 -7.43 5.81
N LEU A 4 -10.96 -7.19 6.11
CA LEU A 4 -9.83 -7.60 5.28
C LEU A 4 -9.20 -8.93 5.71
N LEU A 5 -9.48 -9.41 6.93
CA LEU A 5 -8.88 -10.66 7.42
C LEU A 5 -9.33 -11.83 6.55
N GLY A 6 -8.37 -12.62 6.08
CA GLY A 6 -8.61 -13.76 5.18
C GLY A 6 -8.99 -13.39 3.74
N LYS A 7 -9.06 -12.10 3.39
CA LYS A 7 -9.33 -11.67 2.01
C LYS A 7 -8.04 -11.68 1.18
N ARG A 8 -8.20 -11.98 -0.11
CA ARG A 8 -7.16 -11.77 -1.12
C ARG A 8 -6.99 -10.26 -1.33
N VAL A 9 -5.76 -9.78 -1.24
CA VAL A 9 -5.43 -8.36 -1.41
C VAL A 9 -4.18 -8.18 -2.26
N VAL A 10 -4.10 -7.05 -2.96
CA VAL A 10 -2.86 -6.52 -3.53
C VAL A 10 -2.50 -5.21 -2.85
N GLY A 11 -1.22 -4.87 -2.82
CA GLY A 11 -0.70 -3.66 -2.18
C GLY A 11 -0.21 -2.63 -3.19
N GLU A 12 -0.67 -1.38 -3.08
CA GLU A 12 -0.07 -0.22 -3.76
C GLU A 12 1.29 0.10 -3.13
N ILE A 13 2.33 0.26 -3.95
CA ILE A 13 3.71 0.39 -3.46
C ILE A 13 4.01 1.77 -2.85
N ASN A 14 3.27 2.80 -3.24
CA ASN A 14 3.52 4.18 -2.83
C ASN A 14 2.89 4.49 -1.48
N ILE A 15 3.72 4.68 -0.45
CA ILE A 15 3.30 4.94 0.92
C ILE A 15 3.43 6.44 1.20
N SER A 16 2.31 7.17 1.09
CA SER A 16 2.28 8.61 1.34
C SER A 16 2.30 8.92 2.84
N CYS A 17 2.88 10.05 3.25
CA CYS A 17 3.02 10.39 4.66
C CYS A 17 1.73 10.88 5.34
N GLY A 18 0.66 11.11 4.59
CA GLY A 18 -0.64 11.62 5.07
C GLY A 18 -0.65 13.07 5.59
N LYS A 19 0.52 13.68 5.89
CA LYS A 19 0.61 14.95 6.64
C LYS A 19 1.18 16.16 5.88
N CYS A 20 1.86 15.94 4.75
CA CYS A 20 2.46 17.05 3.98
C CYS A 20 1.42 17.81 3.15
N ARG A 21 1.81 18.97 2.57
CA ARG A 21 0.94 19.82 1.75
C ARG A 21 0.24 19.04 0.63
N GLU A 22 0.99 18.20 -0.08
CA GLU A 22 0.47 17.41 -1.20
C GLU A 22 -0.52 16.34 -0.72
N CYS A 23 -0.22 15.64 0.37
CA CYS A 23 -1.16 14.68 0.98
C CYS A 23 -2.45 15.35 1.43
N LYS A 24 -2.37 16.52 2.10
CA LYS A 24 -3.54 17.28 2.54
C LYS A 24 -4.40 17.73 1.37
N ALA A 25 -3.78 18.03 0.24
CA ALA A 25 -4.45 18.36 -1.02
C ALA A 25 -4.90 17.12 -1.83
N GLN A 26 -4.90 15.92 -1.23
CA GLN A 26 -5.25 14.64 -1.87
C GLN A 26 -4.36 14.23 -3.05
N ARG A 27 -3.20 14.88 -3.24
CA ARG A 27 -2.20 14.55 -4.24
C ARG A 27 -1.16 13.58 -3.67
N LYS A 28 -1.62 12.42 -3.20
CA LYS A 28 -0.77 11.43 -2.50
C LYS A 28 0.46 10.98 -3.31
N THR A 29 0.35 10.90 -4.63
CA THR A 29 1.45 10.56 -5.56
C THR A 29 2.58 11.60 -5.57
N HIS A 30 2.29 12.86 -5.21
CA HIS A 30 3.25 13.95 -5.11
C HIS A 30 3.79 14.14 -3.69
N CYS A 31 3.56 13.18 -2.78
CA CYS A 31 4.05 13.26 -1.42
C CYS A 31 5.58 13.41 -1.39
N LEU A 32 6.04 14.50 -0.75
CA LEU A 32 7.46 14.84 -0.61
C LEU A 32 8.21 13.91 0.37
N ASN A 33 7.49 13.15 1.18
CA ASN A 33 8.04 12.26 2.20
C ASN A 33 7.50 10.83 2.01
N ARG A 34 7.31 10.41 0.74
CA ARG A 34 6.80 9.07 0.45
C ARG A 34 7.87 8.02 0.68
N ASN A 35 7.46 6.88 1.20
CA ASN A 35 8.25 5.65 1.10
C ASN A 35 7.71 4.80 -0.06
N VAL A 36 8.51 3.86 -0.53
CA VAL A 36 8.14 2.95 -1.63
C VAL A 36 8.53 1.53 -1.27
N LEU A 37 7.54 0.63 -1.19
CA LEU A 37 7.70 -0.79 -0.87
C LEU A 37 8.82 -1.42 -1.72
N GLY A 38 9.90 -1.89 -1.08
CA GLY A 38 11.02 -2.56 -1.73
C GLY A 38 11.92 -1.69 -2.60
N ILE A 39 11.72 -0.36 -2.62
CA ILE A 39 12.47 0.56 -3.48
C ILE A 39 13.10 1.70 -2.66
N HIS A 40 12.30 2.37 -1.82
CA HIS A 40 12.75 3.55 -1.10
C HIS A 40 12.25 3.56 0.34
N ASN A 41 13.17 3.41 1.29
CA ASN A 41 12.91 3.55 2.72
C ASN A 41 11.74 2.68 3.24
N PHE A 42 11.58 1.48 2.69
CA PHE A 42 10.58 0.51 3.11
C PHE A 42 10.96 -0.92 2.69
N HIS A 43 10.71 -1.92 3.53
CA HIS A 43 11.04 -3.32 3.25
C HIS A 43 10.29 -3.84 2.01
N GLY A 44 10.89 -4.79 1.29
CA GLY A 44 10.31 -5.34 0.06
C GLY A 44 9.37 -6.53 0.26
N ALA A 45 8.85 -7.06 -0.85
CA ALA A 45 7.89 -8.16 -0.86
C ALA A 45 8.52 -9.56 -1.04
N PHE A 46 9.85 -9.68 -1.21
CA PHE A 46 10.55 -10.97 -1.26
C PHE A 46 10.74 -11.55 0.15
N ALA A 47 9.62 -11.80 0.81
CA ALA A 47 9.52 -12.33 2.16
C ALA A 47 8.17 -13.05 2.33
N ASN A 48 8.08 -13.98 3.27
CA ASN A 48 6.81 -14.68 3.56
C ASN A 48 5.71 -13.76 4.11
N ARG A 49 6.09 -12.59 4.64
CA ARG A 49 5.20 -11.58 5.23
C ARG A 49 5.79 -10.20 5.02
N LEU A 50 4.91 -9.21 4.89
CA LEU A 50 5.24 -7.79 4.85
C LEU A 50 4.20 -6.98 5.62
N ILE A 51 4.51 -5.72 5.92
CA ILE A 51 3.61 -4.77 6.56
C ILE A 51 3.32 -3.65 5.56
N LEU A 52 2.08 -3.19 5.48
CA LEU A 52 1.67 -2.09 4.62
C LEU A 52 0.56 -1.29 5.34
N PRO A 53 0.42 0.03 5.13
CA PRO A 53 -0.76 0.74 5.60
C PRO A 53 -2.04 0.18 4.98
N LEU A 54 -3.14 0.21 5.73
CA LEU A 54 -4.41 -0.37 5.28
C LEU A 54 -4.97 0.33 4.04
N GLU A 55 -4.72 1.64 3.90
CA GLU A 55 -5.14 2.40 2.71
C GLU A 55 -4.42 1.98 1.42
N ASN A 56 -3.29 1.27 1.54
CA ASN A 56 -2.57 0.73 0.40
C ASN A 56 -3.07 -0.68 0.00
N LEU A 57 -4.01 -1.28 0.74
CA LEU A 57 -4.53 -2.60 0.43
C LEU A 57 -5.80 -2.51 -0.43
N HIS A 58 -5.83 -3.24 -1.53
CA HIS A 58 -6.97 -3.37 -2.42
C HIS A 58 -7.45 -4.82 -2.43
N ILE A 59 -8.74 -5.04 -2.19
CA ILE A 59 -9.33 -6.38 -2.26
C ILE A 59 -9.31 -6.86 -3.71
N VAL A 60 -8.82 -8.07 -3.93
CA VAL A 60 -8.82 -8.71 -5.23
C VAL A 60 -10.19 -9.36 -5.46
N PRO A 61 -10.91 -9.01 -6.54
CA PRO A 61 -12.16 -9.67 -6.88
C PRO A 61 -11.96 -11.19 -7.11
N PRO A 62 -12.93 -12.05 -6.78
CA PRO A 62 -12.79 -13.50 -6.97
C PRO A 62 -12.54 -13.94 -8.42
N SER A 63 -12.90 -13.11 -9.40
CA SER A 63 -12.69 -13.38 -10.83
C SER A 63 -11.23 -13.23 -11.28
N VAL A 64 -10.36 -12.64 -10.45
CA VAL A 64 -8.95 -12.41 -10.80
C VAL A 64 -8.11 -13.55 -10.23
N SER A 65 -7.39 -14.24 -11.10
CA SER A 65 -6.45 -15.33 -10.79
C SER A 65 -5.14 -14.79 -10.17
N ASP A 66 -4.44 -15.63 -9.39
CA ASP A 66 -3.06 -15.36 -8.92
C ASP A 66 -1.98 -15.85 -9.89
N ARG A 67 -2.40 -16.61 -10.90
CA ARG A 67 -1.58 -17.10 -12.00
C ARG A 67 -1.70 -16.18 -13.20
#